data_AF-A0A5C7WIX3-F1
#
_entry.id   AF-A0A5C7WIX3-F1
#
_cell.length_a   1.000
_cell.length_b   1.000
_cell.length_c   1.000
_cell.angle_alpha   90.00
_cell.angle_beta   90.00
_cell.angle_gamma   90.00
#
_symmetry.space_group_name_H-M   'P 1'
#
loop_
_entity.id
_entity.type
_entity.pdbx_description
1 polymer ?
#
loop_
_entity_poly.entity_id
_entity_poly.type
_entity_poly.pdbx_seq_one_letter_code
_entity_poly.pdbx_strand_id
1 'polypeptide(L)'
;MLRYVWDPFIRIFHWSLVVAFGYAFYTHASMWDRLHHAYAGYVAGTLIVARIIWGLVASGYASFRSFPLNPVWAVKHLFKLLKGTARHYIGHNPTGSIAIYAMLGLGIVAVGSGCIVYNSGWGFIDDEMSKVLHHYVTWT
;
A
#
# COMPACT_ATOMS: atom_id res chain seq x y z
N MET A 1 14.42 24.50 -1.70
CA MET A 1 13.63 23.28 -1.44
C MET A 1 14.58 22.10 -1.30
N LEU A 2 14.74 21.56 -0.09
CA LEU A 2 15.56 20.36 0.12
C LEU A 2 14.87 19.15 -0.53
N ARG A 3 15.56 18.47 -1.44
CA ARG A 3 15.07 17.25 -2.12
C ARG A 3 15.74 16.03 -1.50
N TYR A 4 15.22 15.57 -0.37
CA TYR A 4 15.70 14.32 0.23
C TYR A 4 15.18 13.13 -0.58
N VAL A 5 16.08 12.21 -0.94
CA VAL A 5 15.73 10.95 -1.60
C VAL A 5 14.81 10.13 -0.71
N TRP A 6 15.07 10.16 0.61
CA TRP A 6 14.32 9.44 1.60
C TRP A 6 13.82 10.35 2.71
N ASP A 7 12.76 11.07 2.36
CA ASP A 7 12.00 12.01 3.17
C ASP A 7 11.59 11.44 4.56
N PRO A 8 11.72 12.20 5.67
CA PRO A 8 11.39 11.72 7.01
C PRO A 8 9.95 11.24 7.17
N PHE A 9 8.99 11.93 6.54
CA PHE A 9 7.59 11.51 6.59
C PHE A 9 7.41 10.13 5.94
N ILE A 10 8.03 9.88 4.77
CA ILE A 10 7.99 8.56 4.12
C ILE A 10 8.55 7.46 5.02
N ARG A 11 9.62 7.74 5.78
CA ARG A 11 10.21 6.75 6.70
C ARG A 11 9.25 6.38 7.82
N ILE A 12 8.67 7.39 8.47
CA ILE A 12 7.72 7.19 9.56
C ILE A 12 6.50 6.44 9.02
N PHE A 13 5.92 6.89 7.90
CA PHE A 13 4.83 6.19 7.23
C PHE A 13 5.17 4.72 6.96
N HIS A 14 6.33 4.44 6.36
CA HIS A 14 6.70 3.08 5.95
C HIS A 14 6.80 2.15 7.16
N TRP A 15 7.54 2.55 8.19
CA TRP A 15 7.71 1.71 9.39
C TRP A 15 6.42 1.58 10.19
N SER A 16 5.60 2.64 10.28
CA SER A 16 4.27 2.54 10.88
C SER A 16 3.37 1.58 10.10
N LEU A 17 3.43 1.57 8.77
CA LEU A 17 2.65 0.66 7.95
C LEU A 17 3.12 -0.79 8.11
N VAL A 18 4.44 -1.02 8.17
CA VAL A 18 5.02 -2.35 8.45
C VAL A 18 4.53 -2.89 9.79
N VAL A 19 4.56 -2.07 10.85
CA VAL A 19 4.09 -2.46 12.18
C VAL A 19 2.59 -2.73 12.18
N ALA A 20 1.78 -1.84 11.60
CA ALA A 20 0.33 -2.01 11.53
C ALA A 20 -0.06 -3.28 10.76
N PHE A 21 0.55 -3.51 9.59
CA PHE A 21 0.33 -4.71 8.80
C PHE A 21 0.77 -5.98 9.54
N GLY A 22 1.97 -5.97 10.14
CA GLY A 22 2.48 -7.11 10.90
C GLY A 22 1.61 -7.46 12.11
N TYR A 23 1.09 -6.44 12.81
CA TYR A 23 0.16 -6.66 13.92
C TYR A 23 -1.20 -7.19 13.44
N ALA A 24 -1.78 -6.62 12.38
CA ALA A 24 -3.02 -7.12 11.78
C ALA A 24 -2.87 -8.59 11.33
N PHE A 25 -1.73 -8.93 10.72
CA PHE A 25 -1.38 -10.29 10.32
C PHE A 25 -1.18 -11.21 11.53
N TYR A 26 -0.64 -10.74 12.65
CA TYR A 26 -0.53 -11.57 13.85
C TYR A 26 -1.90 -11.88 14.47
N THR A 27 -2.81 -10.90 14.47
CA THR A 27 -4.11 -11.00 15.15
C THR A 27 -5.24 -11.62 14.32
N HIS A 28 -5.02 -11.95 13.03
CA HIS A 28 -6.10 -12.31 12.11
C HIS A 28 -6.84 -13.63 12.47
N ALA A 29 -6.15 -14.59 13.08
CA ALA A 29 -6.67 -15.95 13.25
C ALA A 29 -7.60 -16.13 14.47
N SER A 30 -7.60 -15.19 15.41
CA SER A 30 -8.27 -15.31 16.71
C SER A 30 -9.49 -14.40 16.78
N MET A 31 -10.65 -14.97 17.13
CA MET A 31 -11.87 -14.19 17.34
C MET A 31 -11.73 -13.20 18.52
N TRP A 32 -10.92 -13.54 19.52
CA TRP A 32 -10.61 -12.68 20.66
C TRP A 32 -9.82 -11.44 20.24
N ASP A 33 -9.04 -11.53 19.15
CA ASP A 33 -8.21 -10.44 18.64
C ASP A 33 -8.85 -9.68 17.48
N ARG A 34 -10.12 -9.96 17.16
CA ARG A 34 -10.85 -9.30 16.07
C ARG A 34 -10.85 -7.77 16.20
N LEU A 35 -11.00 -7.24 17.42
CA LEU A 35 -10.92 -5.80 17.70
C LEU A 35 -9.53 -5.24 17.38
N HIS A 36 -8.48 -5.93 17.81
CA HIS A 36 -7.10 -5.55 17.58
C HIS A 36 -6.73 -5.57 16.08
N HIS A 37 -7.16 -6.60 15.37
CA HIS A 37 -7.02 -6.69 13.92
C HIS A 37 -7.69 -5.51 13.21
N ALA A 38 -8.95 -5.21 13.58
CA ALA A 38 -9.69 -4.10 13.00
C ALA A 38 -9.02 -2.74 13.26
N TYR A 39 -8.53 -2.49 14.48
CA TYR A 39 -7.80 -1.26 14.80
C TYR A 39 -6.53 -1.11 13.98
N ALA A 40 -5.76 -2.17 13.79
CA ALA A 40 -4.59 -2.11 12.91
C ALA A 40 -4.97 -1.89 11.44
N GLY A 41 -6.09 -2.44 10.98
CA GLY A 41 -6.67 -2.12 9.68
C GLY A 41 -6.99 -0.62 9.53
N TYR A 42 -7.62 -0.01 10.54
CA TYR A 42 -7.91 1.43 10.54
C TYR A 42 -6.64 2.29 10.57
N VAL A 43 -5.61 1.89 11.33
CA VAL A 43 -4.30 2.57 11.33
C VAL A 43 -3.65 2.47 9.95
N ALA A 44 -3.60 1.28 9.35
CA ALA A 44 -3.08 1.07 8.01
C ALA A 44 -3.83 1.91 6.97
N GLY A 45 -5.16 1.94 7.04
CA GLY A 45 -6.00 2.79 6.18
C GLY A 45 -5.67 4.27 6.29
N THR A 46 -5.55 4.78 7.51
CA THR A 46 -5.19 6.19 7.76
C THR A 46 -3.81 6.51 7.19
N LEU A 47 -2.83 5.62 7.38
CA LEU A 47 -1.49 5.77 6.82
C LEU A 47 -1.50 5.79 5.29
N ILE A 48 -2.26 4.88 4.65
CA ILE A 48 -2.39 4.81 3.19
C ILE A 48 -2.99 6.11 2.64
N VAL A 49 -4.06 6.63 3.25
CA VAL A 49 -4.67 7.91 2.87
C VAL A 49 -3.66 9.06 3.02
N ALA A 50 -2.96 9.12 4.15
CA ALA A 50 -1.93 10.13 4.38
C ALA A 50 -0.81 10.05 3.32
N ARG A 51 -0.41 8.84 2.92
CA ARG A 51 0.60 8.63 1.88
C ARG A 51 0.14 9.10 0.50
N ILE A 52 -1.14 8.87 0.15
CA ILE A 52 -1.73 9.33 -1.10
C ILE A 52 -1.73 10.85 -1.14
N ILE A 53 -2.24 11.49 -0.08
CA ILE A 53 -2.23 12.96 0.04
C ILE A 53 -0.81 13.50 -0.10
N TRP A 54 0.14 12.93 0.65
CA TRP A 54 1.56 13.33 0.56
C TRP A 54 2.14 13.17 -0.83
N GLY A 55 1.83 12.07 -1.54
CA GLY A 55 2.32 11.84 -2.90
C GLY A 55 1.77 12.82 -3.94
N LEU A 56 0.63 13.46 -3.66
CA LEU A 56 0.04 14.50 -4.49
C LEU A 56 0.62 15.90 -4.20
N VAL A 57 0.88 16.22 -2.92
CA VAL A 57 1.32 17.56 -2.50
C VAL A 57 2.85 17.71 -2.41
N ALA A 58 3.58 16.63 -2.12
CA ALA A 58 5.03 16.67 -1.98
C ALA A 58 5.72 16.91 -3.33
N SER A 59 6.97 17.41 -3.25
CA SER A 59 7.84 17.60 -4.41
C SER A 59 9.04 16.65 -4.36
N GLY A 60 9.78 16.52 -5.47
CA GLY A 60 10.94 15.63 -5.54
C GLY A 60 10.55 14.15 -5.58
N TYR A 61 11.34 13.29 -4.93
CA TYR A 61 11.24 11.83 -5.03
C TYR A 61 9.99 11.22 -4.38
N ALA A 62 9.35 11.96 -3.47
CA ALA A 62 8.13 11.53 -2.79
C ALA A 62 6.86 11.65 -3.67
N SER A 63 6.92 12.51 -4.69
CA SER A 63 5.77 12.88 -5.53
C SER A 63 5.46 11.81 -6.57
N PHE A 64 4.18 11.47 -6.75
CA PHE A 64 3.74 10.54 -7.81
C PHE A 64 4.11 11.01 -9.22
N ARG A 65 4.27 12.33 -9.42
CA ARG A 65 4.74 12.88 -10.71
C ARG A 65 6.18 12.46 -11.04
N SER A 66 6.99 12.17 -10.03
CA SER A 66 8.38 11.73 -10.24
C SER A 66 8.50 10.25 -10.62
N PHE A 67 7.44 9.47 -10.41
CA PHE A 67 7.41 8.03 -10.70
C PHE A 67 6.03 7.60 -11.23
N PRO A 68 5.64 8.03 -12.46
CA PRO A 68 4.30 7.75 -12.98
C PRO A 68 4.04 6.24 -13.17
N LEU A 69 2.78 5.83 -13.04
CA LEU A 69 2.32 4.49 -13.34
C LEU A 69 2.42 4.22 -14.85
N ASN A 70 3.50 3.57 -15.28
CA ASN A 70 3.73 3.22 -16.68
C ASN A 70 4.12 1.73 -16.84
N PRO A 71 3.15 0.84 -17.06
CA PRO A 71 3.39 -0.61 -17.16
C PRO A 71 4.36 -0.97 -18.30
N VAL A 72 4.27 -0.29 -19.45
CA VAL A 72 5.13 -0.55 -20.60
C VAL A 72 6.60 -0.27 -20.27
N TRP A 73 6.87 0.83 -19.57
CA TRP A 73 8.23 1.19 -19.16
C TRP A 73 8.76 0.27 -18.07
N ALA A 74 7.90 -0.17 -17.16
CA ALA A 74 8.25 -1.12 -16.12
C ALA A 74 8.66 -2.48 -16.70
N VAL A 75 7.89 -3.02 -17.64
CA VAL A 75 8.23 -4.28 -18.32
C VAL A 75 9.54 -4.15 -19.10
N LYS A 76 9.72 -3.07 -19.87
CA LYS A 76 10.99 -2.79 -20.57
C LYS A 76 12.17 -2.68 -19.61
N HIS A 77 11.98 -2.02 -18.47
CA HIS A 77 13.02 -1.91 -17.45
C HIS A 77 13.33 -3.26 -16.82
N LEU A 78 12.32 -4.07 -16.49
CA LEU A 78 12.49 -5.40 -15.94
C LEU A 78 13.35 -6.28 -16.86
N PHE A 79 13.10 -6.29 -18.17
CA PHE A 79 13.94 -7.01 -19.12
C PHE A 79 15.39 -6.50 -19.15
N LYS A 80 15.60 -5.18 -19.06
CA LYS A 80 16.97 -4.61 -18.96
C LYS A 80 17.66 -4.98 -17.65
N LEU A 81 16.90 -5.08 -16.56
CA LEU A 81 17.40 -5.49 -15.25
C LEU A 81 17.86 -6.94 -15.28
N LEU A 82 17.04 -7.85 -15.85
CA LEU A 82 17.40 -9.26 -16.03
C LEU A 82 18.62 -9.46 -16.94
N LYS A 83 18.81 -8.56 -17.92
CA LYS A 83 20.00 -8.53 -18.80
C LYS A 83 21.22 -7.83 -18.19
N GLY A 84 21.14 -7.32 -16.96
CA GLY A 84 22.24 -6.57 -16.32
C GLY A 84 22.58 -5.23 -16.97
N THR A 85 21.72 -4.70 -17.85
CA THR A 85 21.93 -3.46 -18.64
C THR A 85 20.98 -2.34 -18.23
N ALA A 86 20.36 -2.47 -17.05
CA ALA A 86 19.46 -1.46 -16.52
C ALA A 86 20.20 -0.17 -16.14
N ARG A 87 19.55 0.97 -16.40
CA ARG A 87 20.00 2.27 -15.91
C ARG A 87 19.83 2.35 -14.39
N HIS A 88 20.80 2.95 -13.70
CA HIS A 88 20.67 3.29 -12.29
C HIS A 88 19.73 4.49 -12.09
N TYR A 89 18.80 4.37 -11.14
CA TYR A 89 17.88 5.43 -10.72
C TYR A 89 18.21 5.81 -9.28
N ILE A 90 18.29 7.11 -8.99
CA ILE A 90 18.59 7.63 -7.65
C ILE A 90 17.36 7.52 -6.72
N GLY A 91 16.15 7.61 -7.29
CA GLY A 91 14.89 7.39 -6.58
C GLY A 91 14.19 6.13 -7.06
N HIS A 92 12.91 6.27 -7.41
CA HIS A 92 12.13 5.15 -7.91
C HIS A 92 12.51 4.80 -9.35
N ASN A 93 12.67 3.50 -9.59
CA ASN A 93 12.84 2.97 -10.93
C ASN A 93 11.46 2.55 -11.50
N PRO A 94 11.28 2.51 -12.83
CA PRO A 94 10.00 2.16 -13.46
C PRO A 94 9.33 0.88 -12.93
N THR A 95 10.10 -0.18 -12.63
CA THR A 95 9.57 -1.44 -12.11
C THR A 95 9.09 -1.27 -10.65
N GLY A 96 9.88 -0.59 -9.83
CA GLY A 96 9.55 -0.25 -8.45
C GLY A 96 8.33 0.67 -8.35
N SER A 97 8.13 1.56 -9.31
CA SER A 97 6.92 2.38 -9.38
C SER A 97 5.66 1.51 -9.42
N ILE A 98 5.64 0.48 -10.28
CA ILE A 98 4.51 -0.45 -10.37
C ILE A 98 4.26 -1.15 -9.04
N ALA A 99 5.31 -1.62 -8.38
CA ALA A 99 5.19 -2.26 -7.07
C ALA A 99 4.53 -1.33 -6.04
N ILE A 100 4.92 -0.06 -6.00
CA ILE A 100 4.32 0.93 -5.08
C ILE A 100 2.82 1.12 -5.37
N TYR A 101 2.44 1.30 -6.63
CA TYR A 101 1.02 1.46 -6.99
C TYR A 101 0.22 0.18 -6.70
N ALA A 102 0.78 -0.99 -6.97
CA ALA A 102 0.14 -2.27 -6.67
C ALA A 102 -0.06 -2.43 -5.15
N MET A 103 0.96 -2.15 -4.34
CA MET A 103 0.87 -2.23 -2.88
C MET A 103 -0.14 -1.23 -2.31
N LEU A 104 -0.19 0.00 -2.83
CA LEU A 104 -1.20 0.98 -2.42
C LEU A 104 -2.61 0.52 -2.81
N GLY A 105 -2.80 0.03 -4.04
CA GLY A 105 -4.09 -0.47 -4.51
C GLY A 105 -4.58 -1.67 -3.70
N LEU A 106 -3.73 -2.68 -3.51
CA LEU A 106 -4.04 -3.86 -2.70
C LEU A 106 -4.30 -3.47 -1.24
N GLY A 107 -3.54 -2.54 -0.68
CA GLY A 107 -3.78 -2.02 0.67
C GLY A 107 -5.12 -1.34 0.82
N ILE A 108 -5.55 -0.53 -0.17
CA ILE A 108 -6.88 0.09 -0.18
C ILE A 108 -7.97 -1.00 -0.23
N VAL A 109 -7.82 -2.01 -1.09
CA VAL A 109 -8.80 -3.10 -1.19
C VAL A 109 -8.85 -3.91 0.10
N ALA A 110 -7.71 -4.25 0.70
CA ALA A 110 -7.62 -4.97 1.96
C ALA A 110 -8.33 -4.22 3.10
N VAL A 111 -7.99 -2.93 3.29
CA VAL A 111 -8.61 -2.11 4.34
C VAL A 111 -10.08 -1.86 4.04
N GLY A 112 -10.45 -1.54 2.80
CA GLY A 112 -11.82 -1.25 2.40
C GLY A 112 -12.75 -2.45 2.62
N SER A 113 -12.35 -3.63 2.13
CA SER A 113 -13.08 -4.87 2.36
C SER A 113 -13.18 -5.22 3.86
N GLY A 114 -12.08 -5.08 4.61
CA GLY A 114 -12.06 -5.33 6.05
C GLY A 114 -12.98 -4.40 6.85
N CYS A 115 -13.03 -3.12 6.49
CA CYS A 115 -13.95 -2.15 7.06
C CYS A 115 -15.41 -2.53 6.82
N ILE A 116 -15.75 -3.00 5.61
CA ILE A 116 -17.12 -3.41 5.29
C ILE A 116 -17.51 -4.64 6.12
N VAL A 117 -16.63 -5.66 6.17
CA VAL A 117 -16.85 -6.90 6.94
C VAL A 117 -16.95 -6.63 8.44
N TYR A 118 -16.10 -5.75 8.98
CA TYR A 118 -16.11 -5.45 10.41
C TYR A 118 -17.40 -4.72 10.86
N ASN A 119 -17.95 -3.86 10.00
CA ASN A 119 -19.13 -3.07 10.28
C ASN A 119 -20.44 -3.72 9.76
N SER A 120 -20.42 -5.02 9.45
CA SER A 120 -21.59 -5.80 9.00
C SER A 120 -22.26 -5.25 7.73
N GLY A 121 -21.46 -4.78 6.77
CA GLY A 121 -21.95 -4.16 5.54
C GLY A 121 -22.39 -2.72 5.75
N TRP A 122 -21.83 -1.78 4.98
CA TRP A 122 -22.30 -0.39 4.95
C TRP A 122 -23.63 -0.23 4.19
N GLY A 123 -24.59 -1.15 4.36
CA GLY A 123 -25.92 -1.14 3.73
C GLY A 123 -25.97 -1.24 2.19
N PHE A 124 -24.86 -0.98 1.48
CA PHE A 124 -24.80 -0.83 0.02
C PHE A 124 -23.87 -1.84 -0.68
N ILE A 125 -23.08 -2.62 0.08
CA ILE A 125 -22.14 -3.62 -0.45
C ILE A 125 -22.43 -4.93 0.26
N ASP A 126 -22.56 -6.02 -0.51
CA ASP A 126 -22.85 -7.32 0.07
C ASP A 126 -21.66 -7.81 0.92
N ASP A 127 -22.00 -8.32 2.09
CA ASP A 127 -21.04 -8.77 3.11
C ASP A 127 -20.24 -9.99 2.63
N GLU A 128 -20.82 -10.83 1.77
CA GLU A 128 -20.20 -12.04 1.25
C GLU A 128 -19.06 -11.76 0.27
N MET A 129 -19.28 -10.93 -0.75
CA MET A 129 -18.25 -10.48 -1.69
C MET A 129 -17.14 -9.74 -0.95
N SER A 130 -17.48 -8.96 0.08
CA SER A 130 -16.50 -8.25 0.90
C SER A 130 -15.62 -9.21 1.70
N LYS A 131 -16.19 -10.27 2.30
CA LYS A 131 -15.43 -11.34 2.95
C LYS A 131 -14.51 -12.06 1.96
N VAL A 132 -15.04 -12.41 0.79
CA VAL A 132 -14.29 -13.09 -0.27
C VAL A 132 -13.12 -12.22 -0.75
N LEU A 133 -13.36 -10.95 -1.03
CA LEU A 133 -12.32 -10.00 -1.44
C LEU A 133 -11.27 -9.81 -0.36
N HIS A 134 -11.70 -9.64 0.90
CA HIS A 134 -10.79 -9.53 2.02
C HIS A 134 -9.88 -10.76 2.07
N HIS A 135 -10.49 -11.95 2.14
CA HIS A 135 -9.77 -13.23 2.22
C HIS A 135 -8.76 -13.41 1.09
N TYR A 136 -9.10 -13.12 -0.17
CA TYR A 136 -8.15 -13.32 -1.27
C TYR A 136 -7.03 -12.28 -1.31
N VAL A 137 -7.28 -11.05 -0.86
CA VAL A 137 -6.28 -9.98 -0.90
C VAL A 137 -5.34 -10.02 0.30
N THR A 138 -5.82 -10.44 1.46
CA THR A 138 -5.05 -10.51 2.71
C THR A 138 -4.58 -11.91 3.05
N TRP A 139 -5.16 -12.94 2.41
CA TRP A 139 -4.95 -14.35 2.72
C TRP A 139 -5.34 -14.70 4.18
N THR A 140 -6.41 -14.08 4.67
CA THR A 140 -6.99 -14.26 6.02
C THR A 140 -8.46 -14.59 5.91
#